data_AF-A0A2M7KMX8-F1
#
_entry.id   AF-A0A2M7KMX8-F1
#
_cell.length_a   1.000
_cell.length_b   1.000
_cell.length_c   1.000
_cell.angle_alpha   90.00
_cell.angle_beta   90.00
_cell.angle_gamma   90.00
#
_symmetry.space_group_name_H-M   'P 1'
#
loop_
_entity.id
_entity.type
_entity.pdbx_description
1 polymer ?
#
loop_
_entity_poly.entity_id
_entity_poly.type
_entity_poly.pdbx_seq_one_letter_code
_entity_poly.pdbx_strand_id
1 'polypeptide(L)'
;YRAGIVGLMLTGCVGKNGGGLNHYVGQEKLAPQAPWATIAFATDWAKPPRLQNAPSFHYVHTDQWRYEGEFTAYHPVPPDQDFAKGHTMDLQAKAVRLGWLPFYPQFNRNSLELVGEAEAAGAKTDQQIAAWAVEQLKSGDLEFSVDDPDAPENWPRVWFIWRGNALMSSAKGHEFFLKHYLGTHNNAHADELAEGTVQDVKWRAEAPQGKFDLVVDINFRMDTSALYSDIVLPTATWYEKSDLNTTDLHSYIHPLQAAVPPCWESKSDWDIFRSFAKKISELSRNHFPEPVRDLVAVPLLHDTPAEMAQPTIQDWRKGECEPIPGKTMPGLVVVERDYANLYNRFISLGPSVREQGIGMHGLNWSVKDLYDEMVETRATEQWNGRPMPSLKDVEDAANAILLMAPETNGEVAYRAFKHEEENVGLP
;
A
#
# COMPACT_ATOMS: atom_id res chain seq x y z
N TYR A 1 14.36 -17.13 -13.92
CA TYR A 1 15.20 -16.67 -12.81
C TYR A 1 15.91 -17.80 -12.06
N ARG A 2 15.20 -18.72 -11.38
CA ARG A 2 15.82 -19.79 -10.56
C ARG A 2 16.97 -20.55 -11.24
N ALA A 3 16.82 -20.99 -12.50
CA ALA A 3 17.89 -21.70 -13.21
C ALA A 3 19.19 -20.88 -13.35
N GLY A 4 19.08 -19.58 -13.67
CA GLY A 4 20.24 -18.68 -13.75
C GLY A 4 20.87 -18.42 -12.38
N ILE A 5 20.04 -18.23 -11.35
CA ILE A 5 20.50 -18.07 -9.95
C ILE A 5 21.27 -19.31 -9.49
N VAL A 6 20.77 -20.51 -9.77
CA VAL A 6 21.43 -21.78 -9.40
C VAL A 6 22.80 -21.87 -10.06
N GLY A 7 22.92 -21.54 -11.35
CA GLY A 7 24.22 -21.51 -12.03
C GLY A 7 25.22 -20.58 -11.33
N LEU A 8 24.78 -19.37 -10.98
CA LEU A 8 25.61 -18.37 -10.27
C LEU A 8 25.99 -18.81 -8.84
N MET A 9 25.09 -19.49 -8.13
CA MET A 9 25.38 -20.04 -6.81
C MET A 9 26.42 -21.17 -6.88
N LEU A 10 26.28 -22.07 -7.86
CA LEU A 10 27.22 -23.19 -8.06
C LEU A 10 28.64 -22.71 -8.41
N THR A 11 28.75 -21.55 -9.06
CA THR A 11 30.05 -20.94 -9.39
C THR A 11 30.51 -19.90 -8.37
N GLY A 12 29.81 -19.73 -7.24
CA GLY A 12 30.19 -18.79 -6.19
C GLY A 12 30.20 -17.32 -6.61
N CYS A 13 29.41 -16.95 -7.62
CA CYS A 13 29.38 -15.60 -8.17
C CYS A 13 28.55 -14.61 -7.34
N VAL A 14 27.52 -15.10 -6.62
CA VAL A 14 26.65 -14.25 -5.81
C VAL A 14 27.43 -13.66 -4.63
N GLY A 15 27.37 -12.34 -4.45
CA GLY A 15 28.08 -11.63 -3.37
C GLY A 15 29.56 -11.34 -3.66
N LYS A 16 30.03 -11.50 -4.91
CA LYS A 16 31.41 -11.17 -5.32
C LYS A 16 31.40 -10.04 -6.36
N ASN A 17 32.27 -9.04 -6.18
CA ASN A 17 32.43 -7.96 -7.16
C ASN A 17 32.83 -8.55 -8.53
N GLY A 18 32.12 -8.14 -9.59
CA GLY A 18 32.28 -8.66 -10.94
C GLY A 18 31.42 -9.88 -11.30
N GLY A 19 30.61 -10.40 -10.36
CA GLY A 19 29.71 -11.54 -10.61
C GLY A 19 28.39 -11.45 -9.84
N GLY A 20 27.41 -12.28 -10.20
CA GLY A 20 26.13 -12.39 -9.51
C GLY A 20 24.91 -12.22 -10.41
N LEU A 21 23.73 -12.15 -9.80
CA LEU A 21 22.48 -11.89 -10.50
C LEU A 21 22.31 -10.37 -10.66
N ASN A 22 22.52 -9.87 -11.86
CA ASN A 22 22.32 -8.46 -12.19
C ASN A 22 20.94 -8.27 -12.84
N HIS A 23 19.90 -8.24 -12.01
CA HIS A 23 18.53 -8.06 -12.46
C HIS A 23 18.20 -6.57 -12.64
N TYR A 24 17.89 -6.16 -13.86
CA TYR A 24 17.51 -4.77 -14.17
C TYR A 24 16.12 -4.74 -14.82
N VAL A 25 15.21 -3.97 -14.25
CA VAL A 25 13.82 -3.78 -14.72
C VAL A 25 13.46 -2.30 -14.73
N GLY A 26 12.53 -1.87 -13.87
CA GLY A 26 12.31 -0.47 -13.54
C GLY A 26 13.29 0.03 -12.47
N GLN A 27 13.17 1.32 -12.17
CA GLN A 27 13.96 2.02 -11.15
C GLN A 27 13.33 1.80 -9.78
N GLU A 28 13.63 0.67 -9.15
CA GLU A 28 12.97 0.22 -7.91
C GLU A 28 13.73 0.62 -6.65
N LYS A 29 15.07 0.71 -6.72
CA LYS A 29 15.89 1.09 -5.57
C LYS A 29 15.82 2.57 -5.25
N LEU A 30 14.91 2.90 -4.34
CA LEU A 30 14.92 4.16 -3.60
C LEU A 30 15.90 4.04 -2.43
N ALA A 31 17.06 4.70 -2.53
CA ALA A 31 18.13 4.51 -1.54
C ALA A 31 17.73 4.93 -0.10
N PRO A 32 17.25 6.16 0.18
CA PRO A 32 16.88 6.57 1.54
C PRO A 32 15.48 6.06 1.97
N GLN A 33 15.28 4.74 1.95
CA GLN A 33 13.94 4.13 1.97
C GLN A 33 13.19 4.32 3.30
N ALA A 34 13.86 4.16 4.44
CA ALA A 34 13.21 4.17 5.74
C ALA A 34 12.51 5.51 6.08
N PRO A 35 13.17 6.68 5.98
CA PRO A 35 12.47 7.95 6.20
C PRO A 35 11.52 8.32 5.05
N TRP A 36 11.82 7.92 3.81
CA TRP A 36 10.89 8.12 2.69
C TRP A 36 9.57 7.39 2.94
N ALA A 37 9.61 6.11 3.30
CA ALA A 37 8.42 5.29 3.58
C ALA A 37 7.66 5.83 4.80
N THR A 38 8.39 6.41 5.76
CA THR A 38 7.79 7.05 6.93
C THR A 38 6.86 8.19 6.54
N ILE A 39 7.34 9.11 5.69
CA ILE A 39 6.57 10.25 5.20
C ILE A 39 5.52 9.81 4.18
N ALA A 40 5.90 8.99 3.19
CA ALA A 40 5.04 8.58 2.08
C ALA A 40 3.78 7.83 2.54
N PHE A 41 3.89 7.07 3.64
CA PHE A 41 2.79 6.28 4.20
C PHE A 41 2.25 6.84 5.52
N ALA A 42 2.64 8.08 5.89
CA ALA A 42 2.23 8.77 7.11
C ALA A 42 2.43 7.97 8.41
N THR A 43 3.48 7.12 8.45
CA THR A 43 3.77 6.29 9.63
C THR A 43 4.46 7.06 10.76
N ASP A 44 4.80 8.32 10.51
CA ASP A 44 5.11 9.34 11.51
C ASP A 44 3.88 9.77 12.34
N TRP A 45 2.67 9.52 11.83
CA TRP A 45 1.40 9.84 12.48
C TRP A 45 0.59 8.63 12.93
N ALA A 46 0.46 7.62 12.07
CA ALA A 46 -0.40 6.48 12.32
C ALA A 46 0.13 5.23 11.62
N LYS A 47 0.01 4.08 12.29
CA LYS A 47 0.40 2.78 11.75
C LYS A 47 -0.73 1.78 11.98
N PRO A 48 -0.92 0.79 11.08
CA PRO A 48 -0.26 0.64 9.78
C PRO A 48 -1.01 1.39 8.63
N PRO A 49 -0.31 1.67 7.51
CA PRO A 49 -0.96 2.11 6.28
C PRO A 49 -1.70 0.96 5.59
N ARG A 50 -2.51 1.28 4.56
CA ARG A 50 -3.14 0.28 3.68
C ARG A 50 -2.33 0.10 2.40
N LEU A 51 -1.46 -0.91 2.38
CA LEU A 51 -0.66 -1.26 1.20
C LEU A 51 -1.34 -2.42 0.44
N GLN A 52 -1.56 -2.23 -0.86
CA GLN A 52 -2.22 -3.21 -1.72
C GLN A 52 -1.28 -3.70 -2.81
N ASN A 53 -1.25 -5.01 -3.07
CA ASN A 53 -0.58 -5.54 -4.24
C ASN A 53 -1.47 -5.33 -5.49
N ALA A 54 -1.01 -4.47 -6.40
CA ALA A 54 -1.77 -4.04 -7.58
C ALA A 54 -2.19 -5.18 -8.53
N PRO A 55 -1.39 -6.24 -8.77
CA PRO A 55 -1.80 -7.33 -9.66
C PRO A 55 -3.10 -8.00 -9.20
N SER A 56 -3.21 -8.39 -7.92
CA SER A 56 -4.45 -8.97 -7.39
C SER A 56 -5.59 -7.96 -7.42
N PHE A 57 -5.33 -6.71 -7.02
CA PHE A 57 -6.37 -5.67 -7.01
C PHE A 57 -6.99 -5.45 -8.39
N HIS A 58 -6.15 -5.34 -9.43
CA HIS A 58 -6.64 -5.17 -10.79
C HIS A 58 -7.28 -6.44 -11.34
N TYR A 59 -6.69 -7.62 -11.12
CA TYR A 59 -7.28 -8.89 -11.54
C TYR A 59 -8.69 -9.08 -10.97
N VAL A 60 -8.89 -8.77 -9.67
CA VAL A 60 -10.18 -8.89 -9.00
C VAL A 60 -11.16 -7.82 -9.48
N HIS A 61 -10.81 -6.53 -9.40
CA HIS A 61 -11.80 -5.48 -9.64
C HIS A 61 -11.99 -5.11 -11.12
N THR A 62 -11.11 -5.52 -12.04
CA THR A 62 -11.41 -5.45 -13.49
C THR A 62 -12.11 -6.70 -14.00
N ASP A 63 -12.49 -7.60 -13.09
CA ASP A 63 -13.23 -8.83 -13.36
C ASP A 63 -12.53 -9.77 -14.36
N GLN A 64 -11.22 -9.63 -14.52
CA GLN A 64 -10.42 -10.51 -15.39
C GLN A 64 -10.52 -11.97 -14.96
N TRP A 65 -10.71 -12.21 -13.66
CA TRP A 65 -10.96 -13.53 -13.09
C TRP A 65 -12.16 -14.25 -13.69
N ARG A 66 -13.16 -13.53 -14.23
CA ARG A 66 -14.37 -14.14 -14.82
C ARG A 66 -14.09 -14.83 -16.16
N TYR A 67 -13.00 -14.46 -16.82
CA TYR A 67 -12.66 -14.90 -18.19
C TYR A 67 -11.59 -15.99 -18.21
N GLU A 68 -11.20 -16.52 -17.04
CA GLU A 68 -10.39 -17.72 -16.93
C GLU A 68 -11.22 -18.87 -16.35
N GLY A 69 -10.74 -20.10 -16.54
CA GLY A 69 -11.31 -21.30 -15.93
C GLY A 69 -10.35 -21.91 -14.93
N GLU A 70 -10.54 -23.19 -14.60
CA GLU A 70 -9.59 -23.90 -13.74
C GLU A 70 -8.19 -23.90 -14.36
N PHE A 71 -7.18 -23.53 -13.58
CA PHE A 71 -5.84 -23.36 -14.13
C PHE A 71 -5.15 -24.68 -14.51
N THR A 72 -5.68 -25.81 -14.05
CA THR A 72 -5.29 -27.16 -14.50
C THR A 72 -5.71 -27.46 -15.93
N ALA A 73 -6.68 -26.72 -16.49
CA ALA A 73 -7.09 -26.86 -17.88
C ALA A 73 -6.05 -26.35 -18.87
N TYR A 74 -5.17 -25.42 -18.44
CA TYR A 74 -4.17 -24.79 -19.31
C TYR A 74 -2.73 -24.83 -18.76
N HIS A 75 -2.50 -25.34 -17.55
CA HIS A 75 -1.17 -25.60 -17.01
C HIS A 75 -0.93 -27.09 -16.69
N PRO A 76 0.18 -27.68 -17.18
CA PRO A 76 0.56 -29.03 -16.80
C PRO A 76 1.01 -29.03 -15.33
N VAL A 77 0.20 -29.63 -14.47
CA VAL A 77 0.50 -29.83 -13.05
C VAL A 77 0.73 -31.31 -12.76
N PRO A 78 1.63 -31.68 -11.83
CA PRO A 78 1.73 -33.06 -11.37
C PRO A 78 0.38 -33.57 -10.84
N PRO A 79 0.10 -34.87 -10.95
CA PRO A 79 -1.09 -35.45 -10.31
C PRO A 79 -1.02 -35.28 -8.79
N ASP A 80 -2.19 -35.29 -8.14
CA ASP A 80 -2.35 -35.30 -6.68
C ASP A 80 -1.72 -34.11 -5.93
N GLN A 81 -1.93 -32.88 -6.45
CA GLN A 81 -1.48 -31.64 -5.80
C GLN A 81 -2.67 -30.86 -5.20
N ASP A 82 -2.54 -30.40 -3.96
CA ASP A 82 -3.63 -29.69 -3.26
C ASP A 82 -3.76 -28.22 -3.61
N PHE A 83 -2.65 -27.53 -3.90
CA PHE A 83 -2.64 -26.10 -4.23
C PHE A 83 -2.53 -25.81 -5.72
N ALA A 84 -2.19 -26.82 -6.53
CA ALA A 84 -2.10 -26.69 -7.97
C ALA A 84 -3.38 -27.17 -8.67
N LYS A 85 -4.55 -26.84 -8.11
CA LYS A 85 -5.89 -27.09 -8.68
C LYS A 85 -6.88 -25.97 -8.37
N GLY A 86 -7.98 -25.94 -9.12
CA GLY A 86 -9.10 -25.01 -8.94
C GLY A 86 -8.92 -23.70 -9.71
N HIS A 87 -9.53 -22.63 -9.20
CA HIS A 87 -9.53 -21.31 -9.82
C HIS A 87 -8.60 -20.34 -9.07
N THR A 88 -7.91 -19.44 -9.79
CA THR A 88 -6.96 -18.49 -9.17
C THR A 88 -7.66 -17.56 -8.16
N MET A 89 -8.89 -17.15 -8.48
CA MET A 89 -9.73 -16.32 -7.59
C MET A 89 -9.99 -16.96 -6.21
N ASP A 90 -10.18 -18.28 -6.13
CA ASP A 90 -10.35 -18.97 -4.83
C ASP A 90 -9.04 -18.97 -4.03
N LEU A 91 -7.90 -19.17 -4.72
CA LEU A 91 -6.59 -19.05 -4.08
C LEU A 91 -6.30 -17.62 -3.61
N GLN A 92 -6.77 -16.60 -4.34
CA GLN A 92 -6.69 -15.20 -3.93
C GLN A 92 -7.52 -14.97 -2.66
N ALA A 93 -8.78 -15.40 -2.61
CA ALA A 93 -9.62 -15.28 -1.42
C ALA A 93 -9.03 -16.04 -0.21
N LYS A 94 -8.47 -17.24 -0.46
CA LYS A 94 -7.74 -18.01 0.55
C LYS A 94 -6.52 -17.26 1.09
N ALA A 95 -5.68 -16.73 0.20
CA ALA A 95 -4.49 -15.98 0.60
C ALA A 95 -4.86 -14.75 1.45
N VAL A 96 -5.95 -14.06 1.14
CA VAL A 96 -6.42 -12.91 1.93
C VAL A 96 -6.87 -13.35 3.32
N ARG A 97 -7.79 -14.32 3.43
CA ARG A 97 -8.33 -14.73 4.74
C ARG A 97 -7.29 -15.39 5.66
N LEU A 98 -6.24 -15.98 5.09
CA LEU A 98 -5.11 -16.55 5.86
C LEU A 98 -4.02 -15.53 6.19
N GLY A 99 -4.18 -14.28 5.77
CA GLY A 99 -3.24 -13.20 6.06
C GLY A 99 -2.01 -13.18 5.18
N TRP A 100 -2.00 -13.88 4.05
CA TRP A 100 -0.83 -13.92 3.16
C TRP A 100 -0.75 -12.74 2.21
N LEU A 101 -1.90 -12.20 1.80
CA LEU A 101 -1.98 -11.06 0.90
C LEU A 101 -2.92 -9.98 1.47
N PRO A 102 -2.61 -8.70 1.24
CA PRO A 102 -3.55 -7.62 1.56
C PRO A 102 -4.71 -7.61 0.56
N PHE A 103 -5.85 -7.07 1.00
CA PHE A 103 -6.96 -6.75 0.12
C PHE A 103 -7.75 -5.54 0.64
N TYR A 104 -7.88 -4.51 -0.19
CA TYR A 104 -8.61 -3.29 0.12
C TYR A 104 -9.52 -2.90 -1.07
N PRO A 105 -10.83 -2.61 -0.89
CA PRO A 105 -11.62 -2.66 0.36
C PRO A 105 -11.47 -3.99 1.09
N GLN A 106 -11.54 -4.01 2.42
CA GLN A 106 -11.15 -5.19 3.22
C GLN A 106 -12.34 -6.04 3.69
N PHE A 107 -13.49 -5.40 3.91
CA PHE A 107 -14.71 -6.04 4.41
C PHE A 107 -15.91 -5.58 3.59
N ASN A 108 -17.00 -6.34 3.66
CA ASN A 108 -18.32 -5.96 3.11
C ASN A 108 -19.05 -4.85 3.87
N ARG A 109 -18.38 -4.23 4.83
CA ARG A 109 -18.92 -3.19 5.71
C ARG A 109 -17.88 -2.11 5.96
N ASN A 110 -18.35 -0.89 6.24
CA ASN A 110 -17.48 0.25 6.50
C ASN A 110 -16.62 0.01 7.74
N SER A 111 -15.29 0.00 7.57
CA SER A 111 -14.34 -0.31 8.64
C SER A 111 -14.31 0.71 9.79
N LEU A 112 -14.82 1.92 9.55
CA LEU A 112 -15.03 2.94 10.60
C LEU A 112 -16.23 2.60 11.49
N GLU A 113 -17.30 2.05 10.90
CA GLU A 113 -18.53 1.71 11.61
C GLU A 113 -18.35 0.45 12.47
N LEU A 114 -17.56 -0.52 11.99
CA LEU A 114 -17.26 -1.75 12.73
C LEU A 114 -16.69 -1.51 14.13
N VAL A 115 -15.88 -0.44 14.31
CA VAL A 115 -15.35 -0.11 15.64
C VAL A 115 -16.47 0.34 16.58
N GLY A 116 -17.36 1.22 16.10
CA GLY A 116 -18.50 1.70 16.88
C GLY A 116 -19.50 0.58 17.22
N GLU A 117 -19.69 -0.38 16.32
CA GLU A 117 -20.52 -1.56 16.57
C GLU A 117 -19.91 -2.50 17.61
N ALA A 118 -18.60 -2.74 17.56
CA ALA A 118 -17.91 -3.51 18.57
C ALA A 118 -18.02 -2.86 19.95
N GLU A 119 -17.88 -1.53 20.02
CA GLU A 119 -18.05 -0.76 21.26
C GLU A 119 -19.49 -0.83 21.77
N ALA A 120 -20.48 -0.73 20.90
CA ALA A 120 -21.89 -0.92 21.25
C ALA A 120 -22.19 -2.35 21.75
N ALA A 121 -21.46 -3.34 21.24
CA ALA A 121 -21.49 -4.72 21.72
C ALA A 121 -20.70 -4.95 23.03
N GLY A 122 -20.06 -3.91 23.57
CA GLY A 122 -19.40 -3.91 24.88
C GLY A 122 -17.88 -4.00 24.84
N ALA A 123 -17.24 -3.94 23.67
CA ALA A 123 -15.79 -3.85 23.56
C ALA A 123 -15.27 -2.50 24.10
N LYS A 124 -14.19 -2.52 24.88
CA LYS A 124 -13.58 -1.34 25.51
C LYS A 124 -12.10 -1.15 25.17
N THR A 125 -11.48 -2.16 24.57
CA THR A 125 -10.07 -2.14 24.17
C THR A 125 -9.91 -2.62 22.74
N ASP A 126 -8.79 -2.27 22.11
CA ASP A 126 -8.46 -2.65 20.73
C ASP A 126 -8.47 -4.17 20.56
N GLN A 127 -7.98 -4.91 21.57
CA GLN A 127 -8.00 -6.38 21.58
C GLN A 127 -9.44 -6.92 21.61
N GLN A 128 -10.35 -6.27 22.35
CA GLN A 128 -11.75 -6.67 22.38
C GLN A 128 -12.48 -6.34 21.07
N ILE A 129 -12.12 -5.23 20.42
CA ILE A 129 -12.64 -4.87 19.09
C ILE A 129 -12.17 -5.89 18.05
N ALA A 130 -10.89 -6.24 18.05
CA ALA A 130 -10.34 -7.27 17.17
C ALA A 130 -11.01 -8.64 17.43
N ALA A 131 -11.18 -9.03 18.70
CA ALA A 131 -11.86 -10.28 19.06
C ALA A 131 -13.32 -10.29 18.60
N TRP A 132 -14.06 -9.19 18.75
CA TRP A 132 -15.41 -9.06 18.22
C TRP A 132 -15.44 -9.25 16.71
N ALA A 133 -14.55 -8.60 15.97
CA ALA A 133 -14.48 -8.74 14.52
C ALA A 133 -14.13 -10.18 14.08
N VAL A 134 -13.26 -10.88 14.83
CA VAL A 134 -12.97 -12.32 14.61
C VAL A 134 -14.24 -13.15 14.76
N GLU A 135 -15.03 -12.93 15.81
CA GLU A 135 -16.29 -13.66 16.00
C GLU A 135 -17.29 -13.39 14.88
N GLN A 136 -17.39 -12.14 14.40
CA GLN A 136 -18.23 -11.80 13.24
C GLN A 136 -17.75 -12.47 11.93
N LEU A 137 -16.44 -12.55 11.72
CA LEU A 137 -15.85 -13.27 10.57
C LEU A 137 -16.06 -14.78 10.66
N LYS A 138 -16.06 -15.32 11.89
CA LYS A 138 -16.29 -16.75 12.17
C LYS A 138 -17.76 -17.13 12.01
N SER A 139 -18.69 -16.24 12.38
CA SER A 139 -20.14 -16.45 12.22
C SER A 139 -20.62 -16.22 10.78
N GLY A 140 -19.90 -15.39 10.01
CA GLY A 140 -20.30 -14.95 8.67
C GLY A 140 -21.11 -13.64 8.67
N ASP A 141 -21.28 -12.99 9.82
CA ASP A 141 -21.94 -11.67 9.91
C ASP A 141 -21.06 -10.54 9.34
N LEU A 142 -19.75 -10.77 9.30
CA LEU A 142 -18.75 -9.97 8.60
C LEU A 142 -18.05 -10.86 7.59
N GLU A 143 -17.83 -10.36 6.38
CA GLU A 143 -17.14 -11.10 5.31
C GLU A 143 -15.99 -10.27 4.76
N PHE A 144 -14.96 -10.95 4.22
CA PHE A 144 -13.94 -10.25 3.45
C PHE A 144 -14.55 -9.84 2.12
N SER A 145 -14.28 -8.61 1.69
CA SER A 145 -14.81 -8.07 0.43
C SER A 145 -14.43 -8.90 -0.81
N VAL A 146 -13.28 -9.58 -0.75
CA VAL A 146 -12.78 -10.47 -1.82
C VAL A 146 -13.64 -11.72 -2.02
N ASP A 147 -14.50 -12.06 -1.06
CA ASP A 147 -15.44 -13.19 -1.16
C ASP A 147 -16.66 -12.85 -2.04
N ASP A 148 -17.00 -11.56 -2.20
CA ASP A 148 -18.04 -11.06 -3.13
C ASP A 148 -17.57 -9.73 -3.77
N PRO A 149 -16.52 -9.76 -4.63
CA PRO A 149 -15.87 -8.55 -5.14
C PRO A 149 -16.73 -7.75 -6.14
N ASP A 150 -17.86 -8.34 -6.55
CA ASP A 150 -18.88 -7.76 -7.42
C ASP A 150 -20.10 -7.27 -6.64
N ALA A 151 -20.01 -7.18 -5.31
CA ALA A 151 -20.92 -6.38 -4.50
C ALA A 151 -20.56 -4.88 -4.58
N PRO A 152 -21.53 -3.97 -4.77
CA PRO A 152 -21.26 -2.53 -4.81
C PRO A 152 -20.47 -1.98 -3.62
N GLU A 153 -20.67 -2.52 -2.43
CA GLU A 153 -19.95 -2.17 -1.21
C GLU A 153 -18.48 -2.64 -1.20
N ASN A 154 -18.08 -3.58 -2.08
CA ASN A 154 -16.80 -4.29 -2.04
C ASN A 154 -15.75 -3.80 -3.06
N TRP A 155 -16.05 -2.79 -3.88
CA TRP A 155 -15.10 -2.30 -4.87
C TRP A 155 -14.75 -0.81 -4.67
N PRO A 156 -13.57 -0.37 -5.14
CA PRO A 156 -13.10 1.00 -4.96
C PRO A 156 -13.96 2.01 -5.75
N ARG A 157 -14.14 3.21 -5.20
CA ARG A 157 -14.98 4.27 -5.81
C ARG A 157 -14.20 5.41 -6.43
N VAL A 158 -13.00 5.70 -5.92
CA VAL A 158 -12.17 6.81 -6.39
C VAL A 158 -10.80 6.28 -6.76
N TRP A 159 -10.31 6.66 -7.94
CA TRP A 159 -8.97 6.32 -8.40
C TRP A 159 -8.17 7.59 -8.72
N PHE A 160 -7.04 7.76 -8.03
CA PHE A 160 -6.03 8.75 -8.40
C PHE A 160 -4.94 8.07 -9.22
N ILE A 161 -4.63 8.63 -10.38
CA ILE A 161 -3.55 8.23 -11.27
C ILE A 161 -2.57 9.40 -11.33
N TRP A 162 -1.32 9.20 -10.91
CA TRP A 162 -0.28 10.21 -11.03
C TRP A 162 1.06 9.53 -11.27
N ARG A 163 1.97 10.21 -11.98
CA ARG A 163 3.31 9.71 -12.33
C ARG A 163 3.28 8.37 -13.08
N GLY A 164 2.18 8.06 -13.79
CA GLY A 164 2.05 6.85 -14.59
C GLY A 164 0.90 6.95 -15.59
N ASN A 165 1.02 6.26 -16.72
CA ASN A 165 -0.05 6.10 -17.71
C ASN A 165 -0.72 4.74 -17.49
N ALA A 166 -1.47 4.60 -16.40
CA ALA A 166 -1.95 3.31 -15.92
C ALA A 166 -2.82 2.58 -16.95
N LEU A 167 -3.76 3.29 -17.57
CA LEU A 167 -4.78 2.71 -18.44
C LEU A 167 -4.23 2.15 -19.75
N MET A 168 -3.07 2.59 -20.23
CA MET A 168 -2.49 2.10 -21.50
C MET A 168 -1.12 1.45 -21.36
N SER A 169 -0.29 1.89 -20.40
CA SER A 169 1.07 1.38 -20.28
C SER A 169 1.15 0.14 -19.40
N SER A 170 0.52 0.17 -18.22
CA SER A 170 0.67 -0.89 -17.23
C SER A 170 -0.56 -1.78 -17.08
N ALA A 171 -1.73 -1.38 -17.57
CA ALA A 171 -2.95 -2.17 -17.57
C ALA A 171 -2.83 -3.40 -18.49
N LYS A 172 -2.61 -4.58 -17.91
CA LYS A 172 -2.76 -5.86 -18.63
C LYS A 172 -4.24 -6.20 -18.64
N GLY A 173 -4.78 -6.50 -19.82
CA GLY A 173 -6.23 -6.63 -20.01
C GLY A 173 -6.94 -5.29 -20.19
N HIS A 174 -6.38 -4.38 -21.02
CA HIS A 174 -6.88 -3.02 -21.25
C HIS A 174 -8.41 -2.94 -21.43
N GLU A 175 -8.98 -3.80 -22.27
CA GLU A 175 -10.43 -3.78 -22.54
C GLU A 175 -11.27 -4.10 -21.29
N PHE A 176 -10.75 -4.88 -20.34
CA PHE A 176 -11.41 -5.15 -19.06
C PHE A 176 -11.36 -3.94 -18.12
N PHE A 177 -10.31 -3.12 -18.19
CA PHE A 177 -10.32 -1.82 -17.51
C PHE A 177 -11.39 -0.91 -18.12
N LEU A 178 -11.47 -0.80 -19.45
CA LEU A 178 -12.50 0.02 -20.10
C LEU A 178 -13.91 -0.44 -19.74
N LYS A 179 -14.16 -1.75 -19.72
CA LYS A 179 -15.46 -2.37 -19.39
C LYS A 179 -15.81 -2.25 -17.90
N HIS A 180 -14.98 -2.80 -17.02
CA HIS A 180 -15.34 -2.99 -15.61
C HIS A 180 -14.99 -1.79 -14.73
N TYR A 181 -13.87 -1.12 -14.97
CA TYR A 181 -13.52 0.10 -14.23
C TYR A 181 -14.26 1.32 -14.72
N LEU A 182 -14.19 1.59 -16.03
CA LEU A 182 -14.70 2.85 -16.59
C LEU A 182 -16.14 2.76 -17.10
N GLY A 183 -16.64 1.57 -17.41
CA GLY A 183 -17.99 1.41 -17.97
C GLY A 183 -18.14 2.03 -19.36
N THR A 184 -17.05 2.04 -20.14
CA THR A 184 -16.99 2.68 -21.46
C THR A 184 -17.03 1.65 -22.60
N HIS A 185 -17.07 2.16 -23.83
CA HIS A 185 -16.92 1.33 -25.03
C HIS A 185 -15.61 0.54 -24.95
N ASN A 186 -15.69 -0.75 -25.26
CA ASN A 186 -14.57 -1.66 -25.26
C ASN A 186 -14.73 -2.65 -26.44
N ASN A 187 -13.63 -3.30 -26.80
CA ASN A 187 -13.54 -4.30 -27.85
C ASN A 187 -13.23 -5.69 -27.28
N ALA A 188 -13.57 -5.95 -26.01
CA ALA A 188 -13.35 -7.25 -25.40
C ALA A 188 -14.12 -8.33 -26.17
N HIS A 189 -13.40 -9.33 -26.69
CA HIS A 189 -13.97 -10.54 -27.30
C HIS A 189 -13.53 -11.75 -26.48
N ALA A 190 -14.18 -11.96 -25.34
CA ALA A 190 -13.90 -13.05 -24.42
C ALA A 190 -15.20 -13.55 -23.79
N ASP A 191 -15.37 -14.86 -23.74
CA ASP A 191 -16.47 -15.50 -23.02
C ASP A 191 -16.09 -15.63 -21.54
N GLU A 192 -17.07 -15.49 -20.64
CA GLU A 192 -16.86 -15.78 -19.23
C GLU A 192 -16.80 -17.30 -19.03
N LEU A 193 -15.80 -17.78 -18.29
CA LEU A 193 -15.50 -19.19 -18.09
C LEU A 193 -15.52 -19.61 -16.62
N ALA A 194 -15.59 -18.65 -15.69
CA ALA A 194 -15.46 -18.91 -14.27
C ALA A 194 -16.70 -19.56 -13.63
N GLU A 195 -17.88 -19.46 -14.27
CA GLU A 195 -19.13 -20.03 -13.74
C GLU A 195 -18.99 -21.53 -13.48
N GLY A 196 -19.25 -21.95 -12.24
CA GLY A 196 -19.13 -23.35 -11.81
C GLY A 196 -17.69 -23.82 -11.55
N THR A 197 -16.68 -22.97 -11.73
CA THR A 197 -15.26 -23.29 -11.42
C THR A 197 -14.76 -22.64 -10.13
N VAL A 198 -15.35 -21.51 -9.73
CA VAL A 198 -15.10 -20.86 -8.43
C VAL A 198 -15.96 -21.47 -7.32
N GLN A 199 -15.39 -21.59 -6.12
CA GLN A 199 -16.04 -22.21 -4.95
C GLN A 199 -16.15 -21.28 -3.74
N ASP A 200 -15.09 -20.52 -3.44
CA ASP A 200 -15.02 -19.67 -2.25
C ASP A 200 -15.51 -18.24 -2.56
N VAL A 201 -15.50 -17.84 -3.84
CA VAL A 201 -15.92 -16.51 -4.28
C VAL A 201 -17.28 -16.54 -4.95
N LYS A 202 -18.14 -15.59 -4.58
CA LYS A 202 -19.52 -15.50 -5.04
C LYS A 202 -19.59 -15.13 -6.52
N TRP A 203 -20.17 -16.03 -7.30
CA TRP A 203 -20.52 -15.76 -8.69
C TRP A 203 -21.78 -14.90 -8.79
N ARG A 204 -21.67 -13.76 -9.48
CA ARG A 204 -22.82 -12.96 -9.90
C ARG A 204 -23.01 -13.11 -11.40
N ALA A 205 -24.21 -13.46 -11.85
CA ALA A 205 -24.49 -13.74 -13.25
C ALA A 205 -24.24 -12.53 -14.18
N GLU A 206 -24.49 -11.32 -13.68
CA GLU A 206 -24.16 -10.08 -14.39
C GLU A 206 -22.94 -9.43 -13.75
N ALA A 207 -21.87 -9.28 -14.53
CA ALA A 207 -20.68 -8.57 -14.10
C ALA A 207 -20.95 -7.05 -14.02
N PRO A 208 -20.57 -6.38 -12.93
CA PRO A 208 -20.63 -4.93 -12.83
C PRO A 208 -19.74 -4.24 -13.88
N GLN A 209 -20.18 -3.07 -14.34
CA GLN A 209 -19.45 -2.20 -15.26
C GLN A 209 -19.40 -0.78 -14.69
N GLY A 210 -18.31 -0.06 -14.93
CA GLY A 210 -18.14 1.30 -14.40
C GLY A 210 -18.06 1.34 -12.87
N LYS A 211 -17.15 0.54 -12.28
CA LYS A 211 -16.99 0.45 -10.82
C LYS A 211 -16.52 1.75 -10.17
N PHE A 212 -15.70 2.55 -10.87
CA PHE A 212 -15.22 3.83 -10.35
C PHE A 212 -16.25 4.93 -10.55
N ASP A 213 -16.52 5.67 -9.48
CA ASP A 213 -17.38 6.85 -9.49
C ASP A 213 -16.59 8.11 -9.89
N LEU A 214 -15.27 8.11 -9.68
CA LEU A 214 -14.37 9.21 -10.03
C LEU A 214 -12.95 8.73 -10.34
N VAL A 215 -12.44 9.09 -11.52
CA VAL A 215 -11.05 8.92 -11.93
C VAL A 215 -10.39 10.28 -12.09
N VAL A 216 -9.31 10.50 -11.32
CA VAL A 216 -8.51 11.73 -11.34
C VAL A 216 -7.12 11.43 -11.86
N ASP A 217 -6.71 12.07 -12.94
CA ASP A 217 -5.36 11.97 -13.50
C ASP A 217 -4.56 13.25 -13.26
N ILE A 218 -3.33 13.10 -12.77
CA ILE A 218 -2.40 14.20 -12.47
C ILE A 218 -1.19 14.06 -13.40
N ASN A 219 -1.11 14.95 -14.38
CA ASN A 219 -0.18 14.79 -15.50
C ASN A 219 0.18 16.13 -16.14
N PHE A 220 1.38 16.20 -16.73
CA PHE A 220 1.87 17.39 -17.43
C PHE A 220 1.61 17.30 -18.94
N ARG A 221 1.10 16.15 -19.41
CA ARG A 221 0.67 15.92 -20.79
C ARG A 221 -0.66 15.17 -20.79
N MET A 222 -1.47 15.40 -21.83
CA MET A 222 -2.70 14.64 -22.06
C MET A 222 -2.36 13.23 -22.57
N ASP A 223 -2.11 12.30 -21.65
CA ASP A 223 -1.87 10.90 -22.00
C ASP A 223 -3.17 10.09 -22.08
N THR A 224 -3.07 8.78 -22.30
CA THR A 224 -4.27 7.93 -22.42
C THR A 224 -5.04 7.87 -21.11
N SER A 225 -4.37 7.89 -19.96
CA SER A 225 -5.08 7.86 -18.68
C SER A 225 -5.84 9.17 -18.47
N ALA A 226 -5.20 10.31 -18.76
CA ALA A 226 -5.85 11.62 -18.75
C ALA A 226 -7.08 11.68 -19.69
N LEU A 227 -6.98 11.12 -20.89
CA LEU A 227 -8.07 11.13 -21.87
C LEU A 227 -9.32 10.37 -21.41
N TYR A 228 -9.15 9.36 -20.56
CA TYR A 228 -10.22 8.53 -20.00
C TYR A 228 -10.63 8.95 -18.57
N SER A 229 -10.04 10.01 -18.01
CA SER A 229 -10.31 10.46 -16.64
C SER A 229 -11.40 11.53 -16.59
N ASP A 230 -12.12 11.59 -15.48
CA ASP A 230 -13.16 12.59 -15.24
C ASP A 230 -12.56 13.97 -14.92
N ILE A 231 -11.43 13.97 -14.21
CA ILE A 231 -10.70 15.19 -13.84
C ILE A 231 -9.23 15.02 -14.24
N VAL A 232 -8.69 16.02 -14.93
CA VAL A 232 -7.26 16.12 -15.22
C VAL A 232 -6.69 17.34 -14.50
N LEU A 233 -5.66 17.11 -13.68
CA LEU A 233 -4.96 18.16 -12.95
C LEU A 233 -3.57 18.38 -13.57
N PRO A 234 -3.23 19.62 -13.95
CA PRO A 234 -1.92 19.92 -14.53
C PRO A 234 -0.82 19.83 -13.46
N THR A 235 0.06 18.85 -13.58
CA THR A 235 1.26 18.78 -12.72
C THR A 235 2.46 19.48 -13.37
N ALA A 236 3.38 19.95 -12.55
CA ALA A 236 4.65 20.53 -12.98
C ALA A 236 5.54 19.47 -13.63
N THR A 237 6.26 19.85 -14.69
CA THR A 237 7.27 18.99 -15.30
C THR A 237 8.46 18.78 -14.34
N TRP A 238 9.38 17.88 -14.69
CA TRP A 238 10.56 17.62 -13.88
C TRP A 238 11.51 18.82 -13.75
N TYR A 239 11.42 19.80 -14.65
CA TYR A 239 12.23 21.04 -14.63
C TYR A 239 11.56 22.19 -13.91
N GLU A 240 10.40 21.96 -13.30
CA GLU A 240 9.58 22.99 -12.65
C GLU A 240 9.28 22.66 -11.19
N LYS A 241 9.91 21.61 -10.64
CA LYS A 241 9.72 21.17 -9.25
C LYS A 241 11.01 20.65 -8.62
N SER A 242 11.08 20.74 -7.30
CA SER A 242 12.13 20.14 -6.48
C SER A 242 11.74 18.73 -6.05
N ASP A 243 12.65 17.77 -6.16
CA ASP A 243 12.47 16.37 -5.73
C ASP A 243 13.85 15.67 -5.61
N LEU A 244 13.89 14.39 -5.21
CA LEU A 244 15.09 13.55 -5.17
C LEU A 244 14.99 12.36 -6.11
N ASN A 245 16.12 11.89 -6.63
CA ASN A 245 16.20 10.71 -7.49
C ASN A 245 17.43 9.83 -7.16
N THR A 246 17.21 8.51 -7.18
CA THR A 246 18.23 7.45 -6.98
C THR A 246 17.89 6.25 -7.86
N THR A 247 18.88 5.42 -8.21
CA THR A 247 18.68 4.23 -9.06
C THR A 247 19.66 3.12 -8.69
N ASP A 248 19.34 1.87 -9.04
CA ASP A 248 20.21 0.70 -8.94
C ASP A 248 21.55 0.85 -9.67
N LEU A 249 21.57 1.64 -10.74
CA LEU A 249 22.70 1.70 -11.67
C LEU A 249 23.92 2.44 -11.11
N HIS A 250 23.75 3.28 -10.08
CA HIS A 250 24.84 4.06 -9.49
C HIS A 250 24.55 4.48 -8.05
N SER A 251 25.57 4.88 -7.30
CA SER A 251 25.46 5.26 -5.88
C SER A 251 25.26 6.77 -5.63
N TYR A 252 24.78 7.51 -6.63
CA TYR A 252 24.48 8.94 -6.48
C TYR A 252 23.02 9.16 -6.12
N ILE A 253 22.78 10.06 -5.17
CA ILE A 253 21.51 10.74 -4.98
C ILE A 253 21.63 12.15 -5.55
N HIS A 254 20.67 12.56 -6.37
CA HIS A 254 20.67 13.88 -6.99
C HIS A 254 19.26 14.48 -7.05
N PRO A 255 19.15 15.81 -7.05
CA PRO A 255 17.85 16.46 -7.04
C PRO A 255 17.24 16.55 -8.45
N LEU A 256 15.93 16.75 -8.49
CA LEU A 256 15.28 17.59 -9.49
C LEU A 256 15.24 19.01 -8.92
N GLN A 257 15.39 20.02 -9.78
CA GLN A 257 15.34 21.42 -9.38
C GLN A 257 14.49 22.20 -10.37
N ALA A 258 13.64 23.09 -9.85
CA ALA A 258 12.86 24.01 -10.66
C ALA A 258 13.81 25.03 -11.34
N ALA A 259 14.00 24.87 -12.65
CA ALA A 259 14.71 25.82 -13.49
C ALA A 259 13.89 27.11 -13.71
N VAL A 260 12.57 26.96 -13.76
CA VAL A 260 11.57 28.04 -13.78
C VAL A 260 10.37 27.63 -12.90
N PRO A 261 9.55 28.58 -12.44
CA PRO A 261 8.28 28.24 -11.79
C PRO A 261 7.37 27.40 -12.72
N PRO A 262 6.50 26.54 -12.17
CA PRO A 262 5.51 25.80 -12.96
C PRO A 262 4.73 26.69 -13.93
N CYS A 263 4.72 26.33 -15.22
CA CYS A 263 4.02 27.10 -16.24
C CYS A 263 2.49 27.02 -16.07
N TRP A 264 1.81 28.10 -16.46
CA TRP A 264 0.35 28.26 -16.37
C TRP A 264 -0.16 28.01 -14.93
N GLU A 265 -1.16 27.14 -14.77
CA GLU A 265 -1.76 26.78 -13.47
C GLU A 265 -1.22 25.46 -12.93
N SER A 266 -0.14 24.93 -13.52
CA SER A 266 0.45 23.68 -13.06
C SER A 266 1.05 23.82 -11.65
N LYS A 267 1.07 22.71 -10.91
CA LYS A 267 1.61 22.64 -9.55
C LYS A 267 2.42 21.37 -9.39
N SER A 268 3.37 21.34 -8.45
CA SER A 268 4.04 20.09 -8.11
C SER A 268 3.04 19.07 -7.56
N ASP A 269 3.32 17.77 -7.69
CA ASP A 269 2.46 16.72 -7.12
C ASP A 269 2.29 16.92 -5.61
N TRP A 270 3.36 17.34 -4.92
CA TRP A 270 3.34 17.70 -3.49
C TRP A 270 2.33 18.81 -3.19
N ASP A 271 2.32 19.89 -3.97
CA ASP A 271 1.39 21.01 -3.80
C ASP A 271 -0.06 20.65 -4.12
N ILE A 272 -0.27 19.76 -5.10
CA ILE A 272 -1.60 19.25 -5.46
C ILE A 272 -2.15 18.44 -4.28
N PHE A 273 -1.41 17.47 -3.76
CA PHE A 273 -1.84 16.68 -2.59
C PHE A 273 -1.94 17.49 -1.31
N ARG A 274 -1.07 18.48 -1.10
CA ARG A 274 -1.20 19.48 -0.01
C ARG A 274 -2.52 20.24 -0.11
N SER A 275 -2.91 20.64 -1.31
CA SER A 275 -4.19 21.32 -1.57
C SER A 275 -5.40 20.41 -1.31
N PHE A 276 -5.30 19.13 -1.69
CA PHE A 276 -6.32 18.12 -1.35
C PHE A 276 -6.43 17.94 0.16
N ALA A 277 -5.32 17.73 0.86
CA ALA A 277 -5.30 17.58 2.32
C ALA A 277 -5.97 18.79 3.00
N LYS A 278 -5.65 20.01 2.55
CA LYS A 278 -6.31 21.24 3.01
C LYS A 278 -7.81 21.21 2.80
N LYS A 279 -8.25 20.92 1.58
CA LYS A 279 -9.68 20.97 1.26
C LYS A 279 -10.48 19.87 1.96
N ILE A 280 -9.91 18.67 2.05
CA ILE A 280 -10.50 17.54 2.78
C ILE A 280 -10.63 17.91 4.26
N SER A 281 -9.62 18.50 4.89
CA SER A 281 -9.73 18.95 6.29
C SER A 281 -10.83 20.00 6.50
N GLU A 282 -10.96 20.97 5.60
CA GLU A 282 -12.04 21.96 5.66
C GLU A 282 -13.43 21.31 5.62
N LEU A 283 -13.64 20.38 4.68
CA LEU A 283 -14.91 19.67 4.51
C LEU A 283 -15.18 18.69 5.66
N SER A 284 -14.13 18.03 6.15
CA SER A 284 -14.22 17.02 7.21
C SER A 284 -14.74 17.59 8.52
N ARG A 285 -14.56 18.88 8.81
CA ARG A 285 -15.13 19.50 10.02
C ARG A 285 -16.65 19.33 10.16
N ASN A 286 -17.37 19.13 9.05
CA ASN A 286 -18.81 18.91 9.07
C ASN A 286 -19.22 17.42 9.08
N HIS A 287 -18.31 16.51 8.71
CA HIS A 287 -18.60 15.08 8.52
C HIS A 287 -17.85 14.17 9.52
N PHE A 288 -16.60 14.53 9.82
CA PHE A 288 -15.68 13.90 10.76
C PHE A 288 -15.03 14.99 11.64
N PRO A 289 -15.80 15.69 12.50
CA PRO A 289 -15.27 16.77 13.34
C PRO A 289 -14.26 16.27 14.38
N GLU A 290 -14.42 15.02 14.82
CA GLU A 290 -13.56 14.36 15.80
C GLU A 290 -12.78 13.20 15.15
N PRO A 291 -11.66 12.76 15.74
CA PRO A 291 -10.97 11.56 15.29
C PRO A 291 -11.89 10.34 15.27
N VAL A 292 -11.79 9.54 14.22
CA VAL A 292 -12.52 8.28 14.06
C VAL A 292 -11.58 7.09 14.17
N ARG A 293 -12.09 5.97 14.65
CA ARG A 293 -11.32 4.74 14.80
C ARG A 293 -11.64 3.81 13.64
N ASP A 294 -10.59 3.26 13.02
CA ASP A 294 -10.66 2.43 11.83
C ASP A 294 -10.09 1.05 12.13
N LEU A 295 -10.85 -0.02 11.88
CA LEU A 295 -10.31 -1.37 11.93
C LEU A 295 -9.55 -1.64 10.63
N VAL A 296 -8.30 -2.10 10.69
CA VAL A 296 -7.46 -2.36 9.51
C VAL A 296 -6.99 -3.81 9.51
N ALA A 297 -7.22 -4.52 8.40
CA ALA A 297 -6.75 -5.88 8.19
C ALA A 297 -5.34 -5.88 7.56
N VAL A 298 -4.35 -6.42 8.26
CA VAL A 298 -2.93 -6.35 7.90
C VAL A 298 -2.43 -7.76 7.58
N PRO A 299 -1.81 -8.01 6.41
CA PRO A 299 -1.22 -9.31 6.13
C PRO A 299 -0.06 -9.61 7.10
N LEU A 300 0.32 -10.87 7.21
CA LEU A 300 1.53 -11.34 7.87
C LEU A 300 2.73 -10.84 7.06
N LEU A 301 3.49 -9.91 7.64
CA LEU A 301 4.57 -9.22 6.94
C LEU A 301 5.88 -10.01 7.06
N HIS A 302 6.63 -10.06 5.95
CA HIS A 302 8.05 -10.39 5.95
C HIS A 302 8.84 -9.38 6.78
N ASP A 303 10.03 -9.76 7.26
CA ASP A 303 10.90 -8.97 8.13
C ASP A 303 10.22 -8.59 9.46
N THR A 304 9.25 -9.40 9.89
CA THR A 304 8.58 -9.30 11.19
C THR A 304 8.43 -10.69 11.80
N PRO A 305 8.23 -10.83 13.12
CA PRO A 305 7.97 -12.13 13.74
C PRO A 305 6.78 -12.91 13.13
N ALA A 306 5.86 -12.23 12.45
CA ALA A 306 4.71 -12.84 11.79
C ALA A 306 5.09 -13.71 10.57
N GLU A 307 6.28 -13.56 9.98
CA GLU A 307 6.71 -14.34 8.83
C GLU A 307 6.84 -15.85 9.14
N MET A 308 7.08 -16.17 10.42
CA MET A 308 7.19 -17.54 10.92
C MET A 308 5.90 -18.06 11.58
N ALA A 309 4.78 -17.33 11.42
CA ALA A 309 3.54 -17.61 12.12
C ALA A 309 2.88 -18.95 11.73
N GLN A 310 3.06 -19.37 10.47
CA GLN A 310 2.38 -20.52 9.87
C GLN A 310 3.40 -21.53 9.32
N PRO A 311 3.92 -22.44 10.16
CA PRO A 311 4.84 -23.49 9.71
C PRO A 311 4.14 -24.55 8.83
N THR A 312 2.82 -24.60 8.89
CA THR A 312 1.94 -25.49 8.13
C THR A 312 0.72 -24.71 7.68
N ILE A 313 0.19 -25.03 6.50
CA ILE A 313 -0.99 -24.35 5.98
C ILE A 313 -2.25 -24.96 6.60
N GLN A 314 -3.03 -24.15 7.30
CA GLN A 314 -4.34 -24.51 7.86
C GLN A 314 -5.34 -23.38 7.60
N ASP A 315 -6.55 -23.74 7.19
CA ASP A 315 -7.64 -22.82 6.87
C ASP A 315 -8.68 -22.74 7.99
N TRP A 316 -8.68 -21.63 8.73
CA TRP A 316 -9.59 -21.42 9.85
C TRP A 316 -11.07 -21.41 9.43
N ARG A 317 -11.37 -20.98 8.18
CA ARG A 317 -12.74 -20.98 7.65
C ARG A 317 -13.27 -22.40 7.44
N LYS A 318 -12.37 -23.37 7.26
CA LYS A 318 -12.69 -24.80 7.14
C LYS A 318 -12.65 -25.52 8.50
N GLY A 319 -12.41 -24.81 9.59
CA GLY A 319 -12.27 -25.38 10.93
C GLY A 319 -10.97 -26.16 11.15
N GLU A 320 -9.95 -25.94 10.32
CA GLU A 320 -8.66 -26.64 10.43
C GLU A 320 -7.77 -26.05 11.54
N CYS A 321 -8.02 -24.80 11.95
CA CYS A 321 -7.37 -24.10 13.06
C CYS A 321 -8.27 -22.97 13.61
N GLU A 322 -7.91 -22.39 14.75
CA GLU A 322 -8.60 -21.18 15.25
C GLU A 322 -8.17 -19.92 14.47
N PRO A 323 -9.08 -18.96 14.22
CA PRO A 323 -8.77 -17.66 13.62
C PRO A 323 -8.08 -16.75 14.64
N ILE A 324 -6.76 -16.66 14.57
CA ILE A 324 -5.91 -15.87 15.48
C ILE A 324 -5.32 -14.71 14.66
N PRO A 325 -5.76 -13.46 14.90
CA PRO A 325 -5.23 -12.29 14.19
C PRO A 325 -3.71 -12.19 14.28
N GLY A 326 -3.06 -11.99 13.13
CA GLY A 326 -1.60 -11.89 13.03
C GLY A 326 -0.89 -13.24 13.14
N LYS A 327 -1.63 -14.36 13.10
CA LYS A 327 -1.05 -15.70 13.07
C LYS A 327 -1.66 -16.60 12.00
N THR A 328 -2.95 -16.91 12.08
CA THR A 328 -3.66 -17.80 11.13
C THR A 328 -4.59 -17.02 10.19
N MET A 329 -4.68 -15.71 10.38
CA MET A 329 -5.46 -14.77 9.58
C MET A 329 -4.75 -13.39 9.60
N PRO A 330 -5.21 -12.37 8.83
CA PRO A 330 -4.67 -11.02 8.93
C PRO A 330 -4.67 -10.48 10.37
N GLY A 331 -3.67 -9.69 10.73
CA GLY A 331 -3.75 -8.85 11.92
C GLY A 331 -4.93 -7.89 11.83
N LEU A 332 -5.62 -7.65 12.93
CA LEU A 332 -6.73 -6.69 13.00
C LEU A 332 -6.31 -5.57 13.95
N VAL A 333 -6.00 -4.40 13.38
CA VAL A 333 -5.42 -3.28 14.12
C VAL A 333 -6.38 -2.10 14.10
N VAL A 334 -6.64 -1.50 15.26
CA VAL A 334 -7.43 -0.26 15.34
C VAL A 334 -6.50 0.93 15.13
N VAL A 335 -6.85 1.81 14.19
CA VAL A 335 -6.07 2.99 13.82
C VAL A 335 -6.94 4.24 13.98
N GLU A 336 -6.45 5.25 14.69
CA GLU A 336 -7.14 6.52 14.81
C GLU A 336 -6.85 7.43 13.60
N ARG A 337 -7.89 8.04 13.03
CA ARG A 337 -7.83 8.94 11.87
C ARG A 337 -8.47 10.28 12.21
N ASP A 338 -7.68 11.33 12.14
CA ASP A 338 -8.14 12.72 12.36
C ASP A 338 -8.22 13.46 11.03
N TYR A 339 -9.37 13.34 10.36
CA TYR A 339 -9.59 13.94 9.05
C TYR A 339 -9.65 15.47 9.12
N ALA A 340 -10.18 16.04 10.20
CA ALA A 340 -10.24 17.48 10.43
C ALA A 340 -8.85 18.13 10.49
N ASN A 341 -7.83 17.38 10.94
CA ASN A 341 -6.43 17.80 10.95
C ASN A 341 -5.55 17.13 9.87
N LEU A 342 -6.12 16.49 8.86
CA LEU A 342 -5.35 15.85 7.77
C LEU A 342 -4.31 16.79 7.14
N TYR A 343 -4.68 18.04 6.83
CA TYR A 343 -3.74 19.04 6.31
C TYR A 343 -2.59 19.31 7.27
N ASN A 344 -2.90 19.50 8.55
CA ASN A 344 -1.91 19.81 9.55
C ASN A 344 -0.93 18.63 9.73
N ARG A 345 -1.43 17.39 9.67
CA ARG A 345 -0.59 16.18 9.63
C ARG A 345 0.25 16.10 8.35
N PHE A 346 -0.33 16.39 7.18
CA PHE A 346 0.39 16.35 5.90
C PHE A 346 1.59 17.32 5.88
N ILE A 347 1.44 18.51 6.46
CA ILE A 347 2.50 19.54 6.44
C ILE A 347 3.48 19.46 7.63
N SER A 348 3.37 18.46 8.50
CA SER A 348 4.18 18.34 9.72
C SER A 348 4.76 16.93 9.84
N LEU A 349 6.04 16.82 10.19
CA LEU A 349 6.63 15.52 10.52
C LEU A 349 6.08 15.07 11.88
N GLY A 350 5.40 13.94 11.89
CA GLY A 350 4.63 13.46 13.03
C GLY A 350 5.49 13.02 14.23
N PRO A 351 4.93 13.08 15.44
CA PRO A 351 5.67 12.85 16.68
C PRO A 351 6.13 11.39 16.86
N SER A 352 5.52 10.42 16.16
CA SER A 352 5.93 9.02 16.29
C SER A 352 7.36 8.78 15.84
N VAL A 353 7.88 9.58 14.89
CA VAL A 353 9.30 9.50 14.47
C VAL A 353 10.23 9.83 15.63
N ARG A 354 9.88 10.86 16.40
CA ARG A 354 10.66 11.30 17.56
C ARG A 354 10.63 10.27 18.70
N GLU A 355 9.47 9.62 18.91
CA GLU A 355 9.22 8.75 20.06
C GLU A 355 9.60 7.29 19.80
N GLN A 356 9.37 6.79 18.58
CA GLN A 356 9.53 5.38 18.20
C GLN A 356 10.71 5.15 17.25
N GLY A 357 11.36 6.21 16.77
CA GLY A 357 12.41 6.11 15.76
C GLY A 357 11.89 5.76 14.37
N ILE A 358 12.81 5.36 13.51
CA ILE A 358 12.57 4.92 12.13
C ILE A 358 13.13 3.51 11.97
N GLY A 359 12.53 2.71 11.08
CA GLY A 359 12.97 1.34 10.85
C GLY A 359 12.60 0.82 9.46
N MET A 360 13.34 -0.20 9.02
CA MET A 360 13.14 -0.95 7.78
C MET A 360 13.90 -2.28 7.90
N HIS A 361 13.46 -3.34 7.20
CA HIS A 361 14.14 -4.64 7.14
C HIS A 361 14.45 -5.26 8.52
N GLY A 362 13.48 -5.21 9.44
CA GLY A 362 13.65 -5.72 10.80
C GLY A 362 14.50 -4.84 11.73
N LEU A 363 15.11 -3.76 11.22
CA LEU A 363 15.90 -2.81 12.01
C LEU A 363 15.06 -1.65 12.53
N ASN A 364 15.42 -1.13 13.69
CA ASN A 364 14.90 0.13 14.24
C ASN A 364 16.00 0.95 14.91
N TRP A 365 16.01 2.26 14.69
CA TRP A 365 16.96 3.17 15.32
C TRP A 365 16.31 4.50 15.70
N SER A 366 16.86 5.11 16.75
CA SER A 366 16.40 6.42 17.23
C SER A 366 16.93 7.56 16.35
N VAL A 367 16.04 8.50 16.03
CA VAL A 367 16.33 9.78 15.36
C VAL A 367 15.84 10.97 16.20
N LYS A 368 15.65 10.76 17.51
CA LYS A 368 15.06 11.75 18.42
C LYS A 368 15.83 13.07 18.44
N ASP A 369 17.15 12.99 18.54
CA ASP A 369 18.06 14.15 18.52
C ASP A 369 18.01 14.91 17.19
N LEU A 370 17.96 14.20 16.07
CA LEU A 370 17.84 14.81 14.74
C LEU A 370 16.48 15.50 14.56
N TYR A 371 15.41 14.90 15.08
CA TYR A 371 14.08 15.52 15.11
C TYR A 371 14.10 16.80 15.96
N ASP A 372 14.70 16.75 17.16
CA ASP A 372 14.82 17.93 18.04
C ASP A 372 15.68 19.03 17.38
N GLU A 373 16.77 18.68 16.69
CA GLU A 373 17.59 19.62 15.90
C GLU A 373 16.78 20.29 14.79
N MET A 374 15.95 19.54 14.06
CA MET A 374 15.08 20.11 13.02
C MET A 374 14.09 21.13 13.60
N VAL A 375 13.54 20.86 14.78
CA VAL A 375 12.65 21.80 15.47
C VAL A 375 13.38 23.11 15.81
N GLU A 376 14.66 23.05 16.18
CA GLU A 376 15.47 24.22 16.53
C GLU A 376 15.98 25.00 15.31
N THR A 377 16.27 24.33 14.20
CA THR A 377 17.04 24.89 13.08
C THR A 377 16.27 25.06 11.78
N ARG A 378 15.09 24.44 11.63
CA ARG A 378 14.29 24.44 10.40
C ARG A 378 12.91 25.05 10.61
N ALA A 379 12.16 25.17 9.52
CA ALA A 379 10.76 25.59 9.57
C ALA A 379 9.95 24.60 10.43
N THR A 380 9.01 25.13 11.21
CA THR A 380 8.15 24.32 12.09
C THR A 380 6.69 24.69 11.91
N GLU A 381 5.83 23.71 12.14
CA GLU A 381 4.38 23.86 12.20
C GLU A 381 3.89 23.69 13.64
N GLN A 382 2.87 24.45 14.03
CA GLN A 382 2.34 24.47 15.39
C GLN A 382 0.81 24.39 15.40
N TRP A 383 0.27 23.23 15.78
CA TRP A 383 -1.18 23.03 15.82
C TRP A 383 -1.68 22.03 16.88
N ASN A 384 -0.79 21.35 17.60
CA ASN A 384 -1.15 20.38 18.65
C ASN A 384 -0.35 20.58 19.95
N GLY A 385 -0.11 21.85 20.32
CA GLY A 385 0.59 22.22 21.56
C GLY A 385 2.09 21.94 21.59
N ARG A 386 2.69 21.39 20.52
CA ARG A 386 4.14 21.21 20.36
C ARG A 386 4.59 21.62 18.96
N PRO A 387 5.77 22.25 18.81
CA PRO A 387 6.36 22.48 17.49
C PRO A 387 6.80 21.16 16.87
N MET A 388 6.54 21.02 15.57
CA MET A 388 6.96 19.87 14.77
C MET A 388 7.71 20.37 13.53
N PRO A 389 8.72 19.64 13.02
CA PRO A 389 9.37 19.99 11.76
C PRO A 389 8.33 20.14 10.64
N SER A 390 8.45 21.22 9.87
CA SER A 390 7.64 21.43 8.68
C SER A 390 7.95 20.36 7.64
N LEU A 391 6.91 19.88 6.97
CA LEU A 391 6.96 19.20 5.67
C LEU A 391 6.20 20.03 4.62
N LYS A 392 5.79 21.25 4.95
CA LYS A 392 4.90 22.05 4.13
C LYS A 392 5.44 22.23 2.72
N ASP A 393 6.70 22.59 2.59
CA ASP A 393 7.38 22.72 1.31
C ASP A 393 8.18 21.45 1.01
N VAL A 394 8.22 21.02 -0.25
CA VAL A 394 8.81 19.74 -0.66
C VAL A 394 10.29 19.62 -0.29
N GLU A 395 11.00 20.74 -0.23
CA GLU A 395 12.41 20.79 0.19
C GLU A 395 12.58 20.45 1.67
N ASP A 396 11.62 20.81 2.54
CA ASP A 396 11.66 20.40 3.94
C ASP A 396 11.49 18.88 4.07
N ALA A 397 10.58 18.29 3.28
CA ALA A 397 10.41 16.84 3.22
C ALA A 397 11.66 16.14 2.68
N ALA A 398 12.27 16.66 1.61
CA ALA A 398 13.53 16.14 1.08
C ALA A 398 14.66 16.23 2.12
N ASN A 399 14.78 17.35 2.83
CA ASN A 399 15.78 17.52 3.90
C ASN A 399 15.56 16.54 5.06
N ALA A 400 14.30 16.30 5.47
CA ALA A 400 13.98 15.30 6.48
C ALA A 400 14.42 13.90 6.05
N ILE A 401 14.14 13.51 4.80
CA ILE A 401 14.58 12.23 4.21
C ILE A 401 16.11 12.12 4.27
N LEU A 402 16.82 13.13 3.77
CA LEU A 402 18.29 13.11 3.72
C LEU A 402 18.93 13.09 5.11
N LEU A 403 18.35 13.79 6.08
CA LEU A 403 18.89 13.86 7.44
C LEU A 403 18.69 12.53 8.19
N MET A 404 17.57 11.84 7.98
CA MET A 404 17.17 10.68 8.78
C MET A 404 17.48 9.33 8.12
N ALA A 405 18.06 9.31 6.91
CA ALA A 405 18.39 8.05 6.23
C ALA A 405 19.84 7.61 6.54
N PRO A 406 20.08 6.31 6.79
CA PRO A 406 21.44 5.79 6.93
C PRO A 406 22.26 5.96 5.64
N GLU A 407 21.63 5.97 4.46
CA GLU A 407 22.32 6.11 3.17
C GLU A 407 22.89 7.52 2.94
N THR A 408 22.40 8.53 3.66
CA THR A 408 22.75 9.95 3.47
C THR A 408 23.26 10.65 4.72
N ASN A 409 23.15 10.01 5.89
CA ASN A 409 23.70 10.51 7.16
C ASN A 409 24.54 9.42 7.85
N GLY A 410 25.84 9.68 7.97
CA GLY A 410 26.81 8.73 8.55
C GLY A 410 26.54 8.35 10.01
N GLU A 411 25.96 9.25 10.80
CA GLU A 411 25.58 8.97 12.19
C GLU A 411 24.38 8.01 12.23
N VAL A 412 23.41 8.19 11.33
CA VAL A 412 22.27 7.28 11.22
C VAL A 412 22.70 5.91 10.69
N ALA A 413 23.61 5.87 9.71
CA ALA A 413 24.22 4.62 9.25
C ALA A 413 24.87 3.86 10.41
N TYR A 414 25.67 4.55 11.23
CA TYR A 414 26.28 3.92 12.39
C TYR A 414 25.24 3.33 13.35
N ARG A 415 24.16 4.06 13.66
CA ARG A 415 23.08 3.58 14.53
C ARG A 415 22.36 2.35 13.95
N ALA A 416 22.08 2.35 12.65
CA ALA A 416 21.42 1.23 11.99
C ALA A 416 22.30 -0.03 12.00
N PHE A 417 23.58 0.09 11.67
CA PHE A 417 24.53 -1.04 11.74
C PHE A 417 24.77 -1.50 13.18
N LYS A 418 24.75 -0.60 14.17
CA LYS A 418 24.84 -0.99 15.58
C LYS A 418 23.65 -1.83 16.04
N HIS A 419 22.45 -1.53 15.55
CA HIS A 419 21.30 -2.36 15.82
C HIS A 419 21.41 -3.72 15.12
N GLU A 420 21.89 -3.75 13.87
CA GLU A 420 22.09 -5.03 13.16
C GLU A 420 23.16 -5.91 13.84
N GLU A 421 24.21 -5.32 14.40
CA GLU A 421 25.20 -6.05 15.22
C GLU A 421 24.55 -6.83 16.38
N GLU A 422 23.46 -6.30 16.99
CA GLU A 422 22.70 -7.00 18.03
C GLU A 422 21.98 -8.25 17.48
N ASN A 423 21.51 -8.19 16.23
CA ASN A 423 20.83 -9.31 15.56
C ASN A 423 21.80 -10.41 15.14
N VAL A 424 22.94 -10.04 14.55
CA VAL A 424 23.88 -11.01 13.95
C VAL A 424 25.04 -11.41 14.87
N GLY A 425 25.28 -10.65 15.94
CA GLY A 425 26.37 -10.89 16.90
C GLY A 425 27.77 -10.62 16.34
N LEU A 426 27.86 -9.80 15.29
CA LEU A 426 29.11 -9.43 14.60
C LEU A 426 29.19 -7.92 14.39
N PRO A 427 30.36 -7.28 14.63
CA PRO A 427 30.54 -5.84 14.45
C PRO A 427 30.36 -5.31 13.03
#